data_AF-A0A453GNB3-F1
#
_entry.id   AF-A0A453GNB3-F1
#
_cell.length_a   1.000
_cell.length_b   1.000
_cell.length_c   1.000
_cell.angle_alpha   90.00
_cell.angle_beta   90.00
_cell.angle_gamma   90.00
#
_symmetry.space_group_name_H-M   'P 1'
#
loop_
_entity.id
_entity.type
_entity.pdbx_description
1 polymer ?
#
loop_
_entity_poly.entity_id
_entity_poly.type
_entity_poly.pdbx_seq_one_letter_code
_entity_poly.pdbx_strand_id
1 'polypeptide(L)'
;FLLSTTKSQRKLSSSEMAFHQRSTSLPSRPHVSETEVELELQSLEASISSSNSISTMCDGLRTLPNIYDGLEEIICLPSNQVCSSQQRSMLDGEMEGSLELLDLCSTMQEIFVEMKAIIQELQVALRKGDDAATQAKIQSYTRLVKKAKNLLKKNTKKSPAHCKIVMLLAKAAREVSASLLECTLHLLSKQIEMPKQSLVSKEFHKKKAVVCKEEHLSELECSIGDLESGAGHLFRKLVQSRVSLLNILSS
;
A
#
# COMPACT_ATOMS: atom_id res chain seq x y z
N PHE A 1 -21.01 -84.74 -18.98
CA PHE A 1 -21.72 -83.73 -19.78
C PHE A 1 -20.67 -82.82 -20.41
N LEU A 2 -20.17 -83.09 -21.62
CA LEU A 2 -20.80 -83.11 -22.96
C LEU A 2 -20.98 -81.70 -23.56
N LEU A 3 -20.21 -81.45 -24.64
CA LEU A 3 -20.34 -80.50 -25.76
C LEU A 3 -20.49 -78.99 -25.42
N SER A 4 -19.58 -78.11 -25.86
CA SER A 4 -19.39 -77.58 -27.25
C SER A 4 -20.55 -76.67 -27.68
N THR A 5 -20.36 -75.35 -27.82
CA THR A 5 -20.01 -74.60 -29.06
C THR A 5 -20.08 -73.07 -28.75
N THR A 6 -19.58 -72.07 -29.50
CA THR A 6 -18.90 -71.94 -30.83
C THR A 6 -18.00 -70.67 -30.86
N LYS A 7 -17.27 -70.41 -31.96
CA LYS A 7 -16.60 -69.12 -32.25
C LYS A 7 -17.59 -67.99 -32.61
N SER A 8 -17.21 -66.74 -32.33
CA SER A 8 -17.53 -65.61 -33.22
C SER A 8 -16.41 -64.56 -33.17
N GLN A 9 -15.76 -64.32 -34.32
CA GLN A 9 -14.83 -63.19 -34.49
C GLN A 9 -15.61 -61.93 -34.82
N ARG A 10 -15.23 -60.79 -34.24
CA ARG A 10 -15.44 -59.49 -34.90
C ARG A 10 -14.15 -58.69 -34.89
N LYS A 11 -13.78 -58.19 -36.06
CA LYS A 11 -12.73 -57.18 -36.24
C LYS A 11 -13.04 -55.98 -35.35
N LEU A 12 -12.07 -55.54 -34.56
CA LEU A 12 -12.00 -54.16 -34.10
C LEU A 12 -11.00 -53.43 -35.01
N SER A 13 -11.52 -52.48 -35.78
CA SER A 13 -10.69 -51.60 -36.60
C SER A 13 -9.88 -50.70 -35.68
N SER A 14 -8.61 -50.48 -36.01
CA SER A 14 -7.87 -49.36 -35.44
C SER A 14 -8.57 -48.05 -35.85
N SER A 15 -8.75 -47.16 -34.88
CA SER A 15 -8.93 -45.73 -35.10
C SER A 15 -8.37 -45.03 -33.87
N GLU A 16 -7.13 -44.57 -34.01
CA GLU A 16 -6.33 -43.95 -32.97
C GLU A 16 -6.86 -42.53 -32.73
N MET A 17 -7.85 -42.40 -31.85
CA MET A 17 -8.42 -41.09 -31.50
C MET A 17 -7.44 -40.33 -30.60
N ALA A 18 -6.67 -39.44 -31.22
CA ALA A 18 -5.85 -38.47 -30.52
C ALA A 18 -6.73 -37.63 -29.58
N PHE A 19 -6.47 -37.74 -28.27
CA PHE A 19 -7.12 -36.90 -27.28
C PHE A 19 -6.63 -35.45 -27.42
N HIS A 20 -7.39 -34.64 -28.14
CA HIS A 20 -7.19 -33.19 -28.13
C HIS A 20 -7.43 -32.66 -26.71
N GLN A 21 -6.34 -32.42 -25.97
CA GLN A 21 -6.37 -31.52 -24.81
C GLN A 21 -6.82 -30.14 -25.31
N ARG A 22 -8.11 -29.84 -25.11
CA ARG A 22 -8.60 -28.48 -25.25
C ARG A 22 -8.04 -27.68 -24.08
N SER A 23 -7.12 -26.77 -24.37
CA SER A 23 -6.61 -25.80 -23.41
C SER A 23 -7.79 -25.13 -22.70
N THR A 24 -7.89 -25.29 -21.39
CA THR A 24 -8.84 -24.53 -20.58
C THR A 24 -8.35 -23.09 -20.52
N SER A 25 -8.84 -22.26 -21.43
CA SER A 25 -8.71 -20.81 -21.30
C SER A 25 -9.34 -20.41 -19.97
N LEU A 26 -8.51 -19.99 -19.02
CA LEU A 26 -8.98 -19.23 -17.87
C LEU A 26 -9.83 -18.06 -18.39
N PRO A 27 -10.94 -17.70 -17.73
CA PRO A 27 -11.70 -16.53 -18.14
C PRO A 27 -10.75 -15.33 -18.13
N SER A 28 -10.59 -14.69 -19.28
CA SER A 28 -9.86 -13.44 -19.40
C SER A 28 -10.45 -12.44 -18.40
N ARG A 29 -9.62 -11.88 -17.52
CA ARG A 29 -10.00 -10.74 -16.69
C ARG A 29 -10.65 -9.70 -17.63
N PRO A 30 -11.89 -9.25 -17.38
CA PRO A 30 -12.44 -8.16 -18.18
C PRO A 30 -11.48 -6.97 -18.06
N HIS A 31 -11.19 -6.30 -19.18
CA HIS A 31 -10.28 -5.16 -19.18
C HIS A 31 -10.73 -4.13 -18.15
N VAL A 32 -9.85 -3.81 -17.20
CA VAL A 32 -10.14 -2.81 -16.17
C VAL A 32 -10.44 -1.47 -16.83
N SER A 33 -11.58 -0.88 -16.47
CA SER A 33 -12.04 0.36 -17.11
C SER A 33 -11.56 1.61 -16.39
N GLU A 34 -11.40 2.73 -17.11
CA GLU A 34 -11.06 4.03 -16.52
C GLU A 34 -12.03 4.41 -15.38
N THR A 35 -13.32 4.15 -15.56
CA THR A 35 -14.38 4.38 -14.57
C THR A 35 -14.30 3.48 -13.34
N GLU A 36 -13.81 2.25 -13.48
CA GLU A 36 -13.66 1.32 -12.36
C GLU A 36 -12.51 1.76 -11.44
N VAL A 37 -11.36 2.11 -12.04
CA VAL A 37 -10.22 2.71 -11.34
C VAL A 37 -10.61 4.04 -10.67
N GLU A 38 -11.37 4.88 -11.35
CA GLU A 38 -11.86 6.15 -10.78
C GLU A 38 -12.73 5.93 -9.53
N LEU A 39 -13.65 4.96 -9.57
CA LEU A 39 -14.52 4.63 -8.45
C LEU A 39 -13.75 3.98 -7.28
N GLU A 40 -12.79 3.11 -7.56
CA GLU A 40 -11.91 2.55 -6.51
C GLU A 40 -11.09 3.65 -5.82
N LEU A 41 -10.55 4.62 -6.58
CA LEU A 41 -9.83 5.76 -6.04
C LEU A 41 -10.72 6.67 -5.18
N GLN A 42 -11.90 7.04 -5.66
CA GLN A 42 -12.85 7.88 -4.90
C GLN A 42 -13.33 7.16 -3.62
N SER A 43 -13.59 5.86 -3.69
CA SER A 43 -13.96 5.03 -2.53
C SER A 43 -12.83 4.97 -1.49
N LEU A 44 -11.59 4.81 -1.93
CA LEU A 44 -10.42 4.80 -1.07
C LEU A 44 -10.17 6.19 -0.45
N GLU A 45 -10.25 7.27 -1.22
CA GLU A 45 -10.11 8.65 -0.74
C GLU A 45 -11.17 8.99 0.32
N ALA A 46 -12.43 8.61 0.09
CA ALA A 46 -13.51 8.77 1.05
C ALA A 46 -13.28 7.95 2.33
N SER A 47 -12.74 6.72 2.20
CA SER A 47 -12.38 5.86 3.34
C SER A 47 -11.24 6.45 4.17
N ILE A 48 -10.22 7.03 3.52
CA ILE A 48 -9.10 7.72 4.19
C ILE A 48 -9.59 8.98 4.90
N SER A 49 -10.47 9.76 4.26
CA SER A 49 -10.96 11.04 4.78
C SER A 49 -11.94 10.88 5.96
N SER A 50 -12.69 9.78 6.01
CA SER A 50 -13.72 9.52 7.02
C SER A 50 -13.26 8.65 8.19
N SER A 51 -12.24 7.81 8.00
CA SER A 51 -11.73 6.90 9.04
C SER A 51 -10.64 7.54 9.91
N ASN A 52 -10.61 7.15 11.18
CA ASN A 52 -9.48 7.42 12.09
C ASN A 52 -8.81 6.10 12.56
N SER A 53 -8.97 5.01 11.83
CA SER A 53 -8.40 3.69 12.17
C SER A 53 -7.10 3.39 11.41
N ILE A 54 -6.12 2.82 12.11
CA ILE A 54 -4.91 2.28 11.48
C ILE A 54 -5.25 1.10 10.56
N SER A 55 -6.26 0.27 10.90
CA SER A 55 -6.67 -0.86 10.06
C SER A 55 -7.11 -0.40 8.66
N THR A 56 -7.89 0.68 8.57
CA THR A 56 -8.29 1.29 7.28
C THR A 56 -7.07 1.77 6.49
N MET A 57 -6.00 2.22 7.15
CA MET A 57 -4.77 2.61 6.47
C MET A 57 -4.00 1.38 5.94
N CYS A 58 -3.93 0.30 6.72
CA CYS A 58 -3.36 -0.98 6.27
C CYS A 58 -4.11 -1.53 5.05
N ASP A 59 -5.44 -1.53 5.08
CA ASP A 59 -6.28 -1.97 3.96
C ASP A 59 -6.13 -1.05 2.74
N GLY A 60 -5.98 0.26 2.94
CA GLY A 60 -5.65 1.20 1.88
C GLY A 60 -4.31 0.90 1.21
N LEU A 61 -3.26 0.65 1.99
CA LEU A 61 -1.92 0.31 1.47
C LEU A 61 -1.90 -1.06 0.78
N ARG A 62 -2.79 -1.99 1.19
CA ARG A 62 -3.01 -3.28 0.53
C ARG A 62 -3.80 -3.15 -0.78
N THR A 63 -4.67 -2.15 -0.88
CA THR A 63 -5.53 -1.92 -2.06
C THR A 63 -4.83 -1.14 -3.17
N LEU A 64 -4.06 -0.09 -2.82
CA LEU A 64 -3.39 0.77 -3.81
C LEU A 64 -2.61 0.02 -4.91
N PRO A 65 -1.82 -1.04 -4.61
CA PRO A 65 -1.10 -1.75 -5.67
C PRO A 65 -2.00 -2.30 -6.78
N ASN A 66 -3.21 -2.78 -6.45
CA ASN A 66 -4.18 -3.29 -7.42
C ASN A 66 -4.76 -2.15 -8.29
N ILE A 67 -4.95 -0.96 -7.71
CA ILE A 67 -5.36 0.25 -8.44
C ILE A 67 -4.26 0.65 -9.43
N TYR A 68 -2.98 0.58 -9.02
CA TYR A 68 -1.86 0.82 -9.93
C TYR A 68 -1.69 -0.27 -11.00
N ASP A 69 -2.05 -1.54 -10.73
CA ASP A 69 -2.14 -2.58 -11.77
C ASP A 69 -3.22 -2.23 -12.81
N GLY A 70 -4.41 -1.80 -12.36
CA GLY A 70 -5.49 -1.35 -13.24
C GLY A 70 -5.12 -0.13 -14.08
N LEU A 71 -4.43 0.85 -13.47
CA LEU A 71 -3.83 1.98 -14.19
C LEU A 71 -2.82 1.52 -15.24
N GLU A 72 -1.94 0.58 -14.92
CA GLU A 72 -0.93 0.06 -15.84
C GLU A 72 -1.56 -0.68 -17.03
N GLU A 73 -2.62 -1.46 -16.81
CA GLU A 73 -3.41 -2.07 -17.89
C GLU A 73 -3.97 -1.01 -18.86
N ILE A 74 -4.53 0.09 -18.33
CA ILE A 74 -5.08 1.20 -19.12
C ILE A 74 -3.97 1.98 -19.84
N ILE A 75 -2.88 2.32 -19.14
CA ILE A 75 -1.72 3.04 -19.67
C ILE A 75 -1.11 2.31 -20.87
N CYS A 76 -1.02 0.99 -20.80
CA CYS A 76 -0.44 0.16 -21.86
C CYS A 76 -1.35 -0.05 -23.09
N LEU A 77 -2.60 0.41 -23.09
CA LEU A 77 -3.51 0.26 -24.24
C LEU A 77 -2.97 0.98 -25.50
N PRO A 78 -3.10 0.41 -26.71
CA PRO A 78 -2.60 1.03 -27.95
C PRO A 78 -3.13 2.45 -28.23
N SER A 79 -4.33 2.78 -27.76
CA SER A 79 -4.92 4.14 -27.81
C SER A 79 -4.13 5.18 -27.02
N ASN A 80 -3.36 4.75 -26.02
CA ASN A 80 -2.61 5.61 -25.11
C ASN A 80 -1.12 5.70 -25.46
N GLN A 81 -0.61 4.76 -26.27
CA GLN A 81 0.79 4.70 -26.73
C GLN A 81 1.17 5.84 -27.70
N VAL A 82 0.22 6.45 -28.42
CA VAL A 82 0.49 7.58 -29.32
C VAL A 82 0.66 8.87 -28.51
N CYS A 83 1.91 9.23 -28.23
CA CYS A 83 2.26 10.35 -27.35
C CYS A 83 2.46 11.68 -28.12
N SER A 84 1.53 12.63 -27.94
CA SER A 84 1.66 13.99 -28.48
C SER A 84 2.66 14.83 -27.66
N SER A 85 3.14 15.95 -28.23
CA SER A 85 4.04 16.88 -27.51
C SER A 85 3.44 17.39 -26.18
N GLN A 86 2.13 17.62 -26.15
CA GLN A 86 1.41 18.02 -24.93
C GLN A 86 1.36 16.88 -23.90
N GLN A 87 1.17 15.63 -24.34
CA GLN A 87 1.19 14.46 -23.46
C GLN A 87 2.59 14.21 -22.88
N ARG A 88 3.67 14.45 -23.65
CA ARG A 88 5.06 14.35 -23.19
C ARG A 88 5.35 15.26 -22.00
N SER A 89 5.11 16.58 -22.14
CA SER A 89 5.31 17.55 -21.04
C SER A 89 4.45 17.27 -19.80
N MET A 90 3.24 16.77 -20.00
CA MET A 90 2.34 16.39 -18.91
C MET A 90 2.82 15.14 -18.19
N LEU A 91 3.43 14.22 -18.93
CA LEU A 91 3.98 12.99 -18.39
C LEU A 91 5.28 13.25 -17.64
N ASP A 92 6.14 14.15 -18.12
CA ASP A 92 7.31 14.63 -17.35
C ASP A 92 6.90 15.16 -15.96
N GLY A 93 5.78 15.89 -15.88
CA GLY A 93 5.22 16.38 -14.62
C GLY A 93 4.69 15.27 -13.69
N GLU A 94 4.08 14.23 -14.24
CA GLU A 94 3.67 13.05 -13.47
C GLU A 94 4.88 12.18 -13.09
N MET A 95 5.93 12.13 -13.93
CA MET A 95 7.18 11.46 -13.60
C MET A 95 7.85 12.11 -12.38
N GLU A 96 7.91 13.43 -12.32
CA GLU A 96 8.45 14.14 -11.15
C GLU A 96 7.61 13.86 -9.89
N GLY A 97 6.28 13.96 -9.99
CA GLY A 97 5.39 13.62 -8.87
C GLY A 97 5.53 12.16 -8.40
N SER A 98 5.69 11.21 -9.33
CA SER A 98 5.93 9.79 -8.99
C SER A 98 7.22 9.60 -8.20
N LEU A 99 8.25 10.41 -8.46
CA LEU A 99 9.51 10.38 -7.73
C LEU A 99 9.34 10.95 -6.31
N GLU A 100 8.64 12.08 -6.16
CA GLU A 100 8.29 12.62 -4.84
C GLU A 100 7.53 11.59 -3.97
N LEU A 101 6.63 10.79 -4.57
CA LEU A 101 5.92 9.73 -3.86
C LEU A 101 6.81 8.51 -3.55
N LEU A 102 7.76 8.16 -4.41
CA LEU A 102 8.76 7.11 -4.14
C LEU A 102 9.69 7.47 -2.98
N ASP A 103 10.13 8.73 -2.92
CA ASP A 103 10.93 9.27 -1.80
C ASP A 103 10.13 9.24 -0.50
N LEU A 104 8.84 9.60 -0.56
CA LEU A 104 7.91 9.51 0.57
C LEU A 104 7.73 8.05 1.04
N CYS A 105 7.48 7.11 0.12
CA CYS A 105 7.34 5.68 0.46
C CYS A 105 8.63 5.10 1.07
N SER A 106 9.80 5.56 0.63
CA SER A 106 11.10 5.16 1.19
C SER A 106 11.28 5.69 2.61
N THR A 107 11.06 7.00 2.79
CA THR A 107 11.11 7.68 4.10
C THR A 107 10.15 7.03 5.10
N MET A 108 8.95 6.65 4.65
CA MET A 108 7.92 6.03 5.49
C MET A 108 8.29 4.61 5.92
N GLN A 109 8.91 3.81 5.04
CA GLN A 109 9.46 2.50 5.42
C GLN A 109 10.53 2.63 6.52
N GLU A 110 11.48 3.56 6.37
CA GLU A 110 12.49 3.83 7.42
C GLU A 110 11.85 4.21 8.76
N ILE A 111 10.83 5.08 8.73
CA ILE A 111 10.07 5.47 9.92
C ILE A 111 9.35 4.27 10.56
N PHE A 112 8.71 3.41 9.77
CA PHE A 112 8.01 2.24 10.31
C PHE A 112 8.97 1.22 10.93
N VAL A 113 10.12 0.96 10.31
CA VAL A 113 11.19 0.12 10.87
C VAL A 113 11.69 0.69 12.21
N GLU A 114 11.98 2.00 12.28
CA GLU A 114 12.44 2.64 13.52
C GLU A 114 11.34 2.65 14.61
N MET A 115 10.07 2.89 14.25
CA MET A 115 8.93 2.82 15.16
C MET A 115 8.76 1.43 15.78
N LYS A 116 8.82 0.39 14.94
CA LYS A 116 8.68 -1.02 15.33
C LYS A 116 9.80 -1.45 16.29
N ALA A 117 11.04 -1.08 15.99
CA ALA A 117 12.17 -1.31 16.89
C ALA A 117 11.95 -0.63 18.27
N ILE A 118 11.52 0.64 18.30
CA ILE A 118 11.23 1.36 19.55
C ILE A 118 10.10 0.68 20.35
N ILE A 119 9.07 0.14 19.68
CA ILE A 119 7.95 -0.56 20.33
C ILE A 119 8.40 -1.89 20.93
N GLN A 120 9.22 -2.68 20.21
CA GLN A 120 9.81 -3.91 20.74
C GLN A 120 10.68 -3.64 21.97
N GLU A 121 11.51 -2.60 21.93
CA GLU A 121 12.32 -2.18 23.08
C GLU A 121 11.46 -1.68 24.26
N LEU A 122 10.36 -0.97 23.98
CA LEU A 122 9.40 -0.51 24.98
C LEU A 122 8.69 -1.69 25.67
N GLN A 123 8.24 -2.70 24.93
CA GLN A 123 7.71 -3.94 25.50
C GLN A 123 8.73 -4.62 26.42
N VAL A 124 10.01 -4.71 25.99
CA VAL A 124 11.08 -5.32 26.80
C VAL A 124 11.35 -4.53 28.09
N ALA A 125 11.29 -3.19 28.05
CA ALA A 125 11.43 -2.36 29.24
C ALA A 125 10.26 -2.57 30.22
N LEU A 126 9.02 -2.64 29.70
CA LEU A 126 7.81 -2.90 30.49
C LEU A 126 7.84 -4.27 31.17
N ARG A 127 8.20 -5.35 30.44
CA ARG A 127 8.37 -6.71 31.00
C ARG A 127 9.39 -6.78 32.14
N LYS A 128 10.41 -5.93 32.10
CA LYS A 128 11.47 -5.83 33.13
C LYS A 128 11.10 -4.94 34.31
N GLY A 129 10.01 -4.17 34.21
CA GLY A 129 9.68 -3.14 35.21
C GLY A 129 10.67 -1.97 35.25
N ASP A 130 11.38 -1.71 34.15
CA ASP A 130 12.33 -0.60 34.06
C ASP A 130 11.60 0.68 33.63
N ASP A 131 11.09 1.43 34.62
CA ASP A 131 10.39 2.70 34.42
C ASP A 131 11.26 3.74 33.69
N ALA A 132 12.58 3.74 33.91
CA ALA A 132 13.50 4.69 33.31
C ALA A 132 13.72 4.40 31.81
N ALA A 133 13.95 3.13 31.46
CA ALA A 133 14.03 2.69 30.07
C ALA A 133 12.68 2.86 29.34
N THR A 134 11.57 2.52 30.00
CA THR A 134 10.21 2.71 29.48
C THR A 134 9.99 4.18 29.09
N GLN A 135 10.27 5.10 30.02
CA GLN A 135 10.16 6.53 29.79
C GLN A 135 11.10 7.03 28.67
N ALA A 136 12.32 6.48 28.57
CA ALA A 136 13.26 6.82 27.51
C ALA A 136 12.75 6.39 26.12
N LYS A 137 12.15 5.20 26.00
CA LYS A 137 11.61 4.69 24.72
C LYS A 137 10.34 5.44 24.28
N ILE A 138 9.46 5.81 25.21
CA ILE A 138 8.32 6.71 24.92
C ILE A 138 8.81 8.07 24.37
N GLN A 139 9.88 8.63 24.95
CA GLN A 139 10.49 9.86 24.43
C GLN A 139 11.11 9.66 23.03
N SER A 140 11.77 8.53 22.77
CA SER A 140 12.32 8.20 21.45
C SER A 140 11.21 8.13 20.39
N TYR A 141 10.11 7.42 20.66
CA TYR A 141 8.95 7.37 19.78
C TYR A 141 8.40 8.77 19.49
N THR A 142 8.22 9.58 20.54
CA THR A 142 7.75 10.97 20.44
C THR A 142 8.67 11.83 19.57
N ARG A 143 9.99 11.63 19.63
CA ARG A 143 10.98 12.35 18.81
C ARG A 143 10.93 11.90 17.35
N LEU A 144 10.87 10.60 17.09
CA LEU A 144 10.74 10.02 15.75
C LEU A 144 9.49 10.54 15.04
N VAL A 145 8.33 10.45 15.70
CA VAL A 145 7.05 11.00 15.20
C VAL A 145 7.15 12.49 14.84
N LYS A 146 7.83 13.29 15.68
CA LYS A 146 8.03 14.74 15.41
C LYS A 146 8.97 14.99 14.23
N LYS A 147 10.05 14.20 14.10
CA LYS A 147 10.98 14.24 12.96
C LYS A 147 10.22 13.91 11.67
N ALA A 148 9.52 12.77 11.65
CA ALA A 148 8.69 12.31 10.53
C ALA A 148 7.68 13.38 10.09
N LYS A 149 6.88 13.94 11.01
CA LYS A 149 5.91 15.01 10.71
C LYS A 149 6.52 16.29 10.13
N ASN A 150 7.82 16.52 10.28
CA ASN A 150 8.49 17.66 9.66
C ASN A 150 9.03 17.33 8.26
N LEU A 151 9.34 16.07 7.97
CA LEU A 151 9.74 15.62 6.62
C LEU A 151 8.56 15.71 5.63
N LEU A 152 7.34 15.38 6.07
CA LEU A 152 6.14 15.34 5.22
C LEU A 152 5.49 16.72 4.94
N LYS A 153 6.05 17.84 5.42
CA LYS A 153 5.42 19.19 5.33
C LYS A 153 5.58 19.90 3.97
N LYS A 154 5.66 19.19 2.84
CA LYS A 154 6.14 19.77 1.57
C LYS A 154 5.08 19.86 0.46
N ASN A 155 4.54 21.07 0.31
CA ASN A 155 4.03 21.72 -0.92
C ASN A 155 3.25 20.89 -1.97
N THR A 156 1.92 20.97 -1.96
CA THR A 156 1.09 20.70 -3.14
C THR A 156 1.14 21.84 -4.16
N LYS A 157 1.87 21.68 -5.27
CA LYS A 157 1.74 22.55 -6.45
C LYS A 157 0.58 22.08 -7.33
N LYS A 158 -0.45 22.91 -7.51
CA LYS A 158 -1.54 22.63 -8.47
C LYS A 158 -1.06 22.87 -9.91
N SER A 159 -1.43 21.95 -10.79
CA SER A 159 -1.09 21.91 -12.23
C SER A 159 -2.37 21.94 -13.10
N PRO A 160 -2.35 22.42 -14.36
CA PRO A 160 -3.55 22.86 -15.09
C PRO A 160 -4.58 21.78 -15.49
N ALA A 161 -5.79 22.24 -15.84
CA ALA A 161 -7.03 21.45 -15.87
C ALA A 161 -7.40 20.76 -17.21
N HIS A 162 -6.45 20.54 -18.13
CA HIS A 162 -6.72 19.86 -19.41
C HIS A 162 -5.72 18.72 -19.62
N CYS A 163 -6.16 17.51 -19.28
CA CYS A 163 -5.35 16.32 -19.07
C CYS A 163 -6.11 15.09 -19.61
N LYS A 164 -5.42 14.09 -20.18
CA LYS A 164 -6.07 12.81 -20.57
C LYS A 164 -6.58 12.12 -19.30
N ILE A 165 -7.72 11.41 -19.38
CA ILE A 165 -8.34 10.74 -18.22
C ILE A 165 -7.33 9.84 -17.49
N VAL A 166 -6.63 8.97 -18.22
CA VAL A 166 -5.52 8.14 -17.69
C VAL A 166 -4.52 8.90 -16.81
N MET A 167 -4.17 10.13 -17.19
CA MET A 167 -3.19 10.96 -16.48
C MET A 167 -3.80 11.71 -15.30
N LEU A 168 -5.10 12.03 -15.36
CA LEU A 168 -5.87 12.46 -14.18
C LEU A 168 -5.96 11.33 -13.15
N LEU A 169 -6.19 10.08 -13.58
CA LEU A 169 -6.27 8.92 -12.70
C LEU A 169 -4.91 8.57 -12.08
N ALA A 170 -3.82 8.61 -12.84
CA ALA A 170 -2.47 8.42 -12.31
C ALA A 170 -2.13 9.47 -11.24
N LYS A 171 -2.41 10.75 -11.53
CA LYS A 171 -2.26 11.85 -10.57
C LYS A 171 -3.13 11.66 -9.33
N ALA A 172 -4.40 11.28 -9.49
CA ALA A 172 -5.32 11.05 -8.38
C ALA A 172 -4.83 9.89 -7.50
N ALA A 173 -4.38 8.78 -8.10
CA ALA A 173 -3.77 7.68 -7.36
C ALA A 173 -2.55 8.11 -6.56
N ARG A 174 -1.70 8.97 -7.12
CA ARG A 174 -0.56 9.56 -6.39
C ARG A 174 -1.00 10.47 -5.25
N GLU A 175 -1.98 11.34 -5.45
CA GLU A 175 -2.51 12.23 -4.41
C GLU A 175 -3.17 11.44 -3.26
N VAL A 176 -3.96 10.40 -3.58
CA VAL A 176 -4.54 9.45 -2.60
C VAL A 176 -3.45 8.66 -1.87
N SER A 177 -2.39 8.22 -2.57
CA SER A 177 -1.25 7.50 -1.97
C SER A 177 -0.48 8.38 -0.97
N ALA A 178 -0.21 9.63 -1.32
CA ALA A 178 0.46 10.58 -0.43
C ALA A 178 -0.42 10.89 0.81
N SER A 179 -1.71 11.17 0.59
CA SER A 179 -2.68 11.42 1.67
C SER A 179 -2.79 10.23 2.63
N LEU A 180 -2.86 9.00 2.12
CA LEU A 180 -2.87 7.78 2.92
C LEU A 180 -1.64 7.67 3.84
N LEU A 181 -0.45 7.93 3.30
CA LEU A 181 0.80 7.90 4.08
C LEU A 181 0.83 9.01 5.15
N GLU A 182 0.45 10.24 4.80
CA GLU A 182 0.33 11.37 5.74
C GLU A 182 -0.65 11.07 6.88
N CYS A 183 -1.85 10.58 6.55
CA CYS A 183 -2.89 10.16 7.49
C CYS A 183 -2.40 9.03 8.39
N THR A 184 -1.71 8.02 7.85
CA THR A 184 -1.09 6.94 8.62
C THR A 184 -0.15 7.46 9.69
N LEU A 185 0.80 8.33 9.31
CA LEU A 185 1.74 8.93 10.26
C LEU A 185 1.02 9.79 11.32
N HIS A 186 -0.03 10.51 10.91
CA HIS A 186 -0.86 11.28 11.83
C HIS A 186 -1.62 10.41 12.84
N LEU A 187 -2.11 9.23 12.44
CA LEU A 187 -2.76 8.29 13.36
C LEU A 187 -1.76 7.63 14.31
N LEU A 188 -0.61 7.16 13.81
CA LEU A 188 0.46 6.58 14.63
C LEU A 188 0.98 7.57 15.67
N SER A 189 1.04 8.87 15.33
CA SER A 189 1.49 9.90 16.25
C SER A 189 0.68 10.04 17.56
N LYS A 190 -0.53 9.48 17.60
CA LYS A 190 -1.45 9.54 18.75
C LYS A 190 -1.44 8.25 19.61
N GLN A 191 -0.75 7.20 19.18
CA GLN A 191 -0.81 5.88 19.81
C GLN A 191 0.02 5.78 21.09
N ILE A 192 1.13 6.53 21.15
CA ILE A 192 2.03 6.57 22.30
C ILE A 192 2.25 8.03 22.68
N GLU A 193 1.31 8.59 23.45
CA GLU A 193 1.42 9.95 23.99
C GLU A 193 1.97 9.99 25.42
N MET A 194 2.81 11.00 25.68
CA MET A 194 3.26 11.34 27.03
C MET A 194 2.13 11.99 27.84
N PRO A 195 1.97 11.67 29.14
CA PRO A 195 1.21 12.54 30.03
C PRO A 195 1.86 13.93 30.05
N LYS A 196 1.08 14.98 29.80
CA LYS A 196 1.55 16.37 29.77
C LYS A 196 2.20 16.74 31.12
N GLN A 197 3.52 16.93 31.13
CA GLN A 197 4.21 17.50 32.28
C GLN A 197 3.90 19.00 32.37
N SER A 198 2.89 19.37 33.16
CA SER A 198 2.74 20.75 33.62
C SER A 198 3.89 21.08 34.56
N LEU A 199 4.61 22.19 34.30
CA LEU A 199 5.77 22.62 35.10
C LEU A 199 5.41 23.21 36.49
N VAL A 200 4.20 22.91 36.99
CA VAL A 200 3.74 23.27 38.32
C VAL A 200 3.19 22.00 38.98
N SER A 201 3.45 21.90 40.28
CA SER A 201 3.20 20.73 41.14
C SER A 201 4.18 19.56 40.98
N LYS A 202 5.32 19.68 41.68
CA LYS A 202 5.72 18.60 42.60
C LYS A 202 4.58 18.37 43.60
N GLU A 203 4.56 17.21 44.27
CA GLU A 203 3.51 16.78 45.20
C GLU A 203 2.25 16.19 44.54
N PHE A 204 2.01 14.91 44.83
CA PHE A 204 0.84 14.08 44.52
C PHE A 204 0.15 14.20 43.16
N HIS A 205 0.54 13.33 42.23
CA HIS A 205 -0.44 12.40 41.66
C HIS A 205 0.18 11.05 41.31
N LYS A 206 -0.26 10.00 42.03
CA LYS A 206 -0.16 8.58 41.65
C LYS A 206 -1.12 8.26 40.50
N LYS A 207 -1.31 9.19 39.55
CA LYS A 207 -2.03 8.97 38.30
C LYS A 207 -1.17 8.02 37.51
N LYS A 208 -1.65 6.77 37.36
CA LYS A 208 -1.13 5.82 36.38
C LYS A 208 -0.79 6.61 35.11
N ALA A 209 0.47 6.55 34.68
CA ALA A 209 0.74 6.77 33.27
C ALA A 209 -0.24 5.89 32.49
N VAL A 210 -0.67 6.34 31.31
CA VAL A 210 -1.29 5.41 30.36
C VAL A 210 -0.15 4.51 29.88
N VAL A 211 0.18 3.54 30.73
CA VAL A 211 1.01 2.40 30.39
C VAL A 211 0.20 1.69 29.32
N CYS A 212 0.61 1.86 28.06
CA CYS A 212 0.16 1.01 26.98
C CYS A 212 0.32 -0.42 27.48
N LYS A 213 -0.79 -1.13 27.69
CA LYS A 213 -0.74 -2.54 28.05
C LYS A 213 0.07 -3.24 26.98
N GLU A 214 0.84 -4.25 27.37
CA GLU A 214 1.69 -4.99 26.43
C GLU A 214 0.89 -5.50 25.22
N GLU A 215 -0.35 -5.97 25.44
CA GLU A 215 -1.33 -6.35 24.42
C GLU A 215 -1.53 -5.27 23.33
N HIS A 216 -1.73 -4.01 23.71
CA HIS A 216 -1.91 -2.89 22.77
C HIS A 216 -0.62 -2.55 22.03
N LEU A 217 0.55 -2.75 22.65
CA LEU A 217 1.84 -2.57 21.97
C LEU A 217 2.08 -3.67 20.92
N SER A 218 1.66 -4.91 21.20
CA SER A 218 1.74 -6.02 20.23
C SER A 218 0.79 -5.81 19.04
N GLU A 219 -0.44 -5.33 19.28
CA GLU A 219 -1.39 -4.97 18.22
C GLU A 219 -0.86 -3.82 17.35
N LEU A 220 -0.27 -2.80 17.98
CA LEU A 220 0.36 -1.66 17.29
C LEU A 220 1.60 -2.09 16.50
N GLU A 221 2.45 -2.97 17.05
CA GLU A 221 3.62 -3.52 16.36
C GLU A 221 3.21 -4.31 15.11
N CYS A 222 2.20 -5.18 15.23
CA CYS A 222 1.63 -5.93 14.12
C CYS A 222 1.11 -4.98 13.02
N SER A 223 0.32 -3.97 13.43
CA SER A 223 -0.21 -2.95 12.52
C SER A 223 0.90 -2.18 11.81
N ILE A 224 1.97 -1.79 12.50
CA ILE A 224 3.12 -1.13 11.88
C ILE A 224 3.87 -2.07 10.92
N GLY A 225 3.94 -3.37 11.20
CA GLY A 225 4.47 -4.37 10.28
C GLY A 225 3.65 -4.53 8.99
N ASP A 226 2.32 -4.43 9.07
CA ASP A 226 1.43 -4.39 7.91
C ASP A 226 1.63 -3.09 7.10
N LEU A 227 1.76 -1.94 7.77
CA LEU A 227 2.04 -0.65 7.12
C LEU A 227 3.42 -0.62 6.45
N GLU A 228 4.45 -1.15 7.10
CA GLU A 228 5.81 -1.34 6.58
C GLU A 228 5.78 -2.16 5.28
N SER A 229 5.11 -3.32 5.34
CA SER A 229 4.95 -4.23 4.19
C SER A 229 4.15 -3.61 3.06
N GLY A 230 3.07 -2.90 3.37
CA GLY A 230 2.20 -2.20 2.42
C GLY A 230 2.91 -1.04 1.72
N ALA A 231 3.62 -0.20 2.45
CA ALA A 231 4.43 0.89 1.88
C ALA A 231 5.56 0.35 0.99
N GLY A 232 6.21 -0.75 1.38
CA GLY A 232 7.19 -1.44 0.54
C GLY A 232 6.58 -2.07 -0.73
N HIS A 233 5.35 -2.56 -0.67
CA HIS A 233 4.63 -3.06 -1.85
C HIS A 233 4.28 -1.91 -2.80
N LEU A 234 3.70 -0.83 -2.28
CA LEU A 234 3.39 0.40 -3.02
C LEU A 234 4.65 0.96 -3.70
N PHE A 235 5.77 1.07 -3.00
CA PHE A 235 7.05 1.51 -3.59
C PHE A 235 7.44 0.67 -4.81
N ARG A 236 7.41 -0.67 -4.72
CA ARG A 236 7.74 -1.55 -5.85
C ARG A 236 6.78 -1.36 -7.03
N LYS A 237 5.48 -1.19 -6.76
CA LYS A 237 4.46 -0.98 -7.79
C LYS A 237 4.60 0.38 -8.48
N LEU A 238 4.97 1.43 -7.73
CA LEU A 238 5.29 2.75 -8.28
C LEU A 238 6.52 2.72 -9.19
N VAL A 239 7.57 1.97 -8.83
CA VAL A 239 8.74 1.75 -9.70
C VAL A 239 8.33 1.08 -11.03
N GLN A 240 7.45 0.07 -10.98
CA GLN A 240 6.92 -0.58 -12.19
C GLN A 240 6.12 0.38 -13.07
N SER A 241 5.14 1.09 -12.48
CA SER A 241 4.34 2.09 -13.19
C SER A 241 5.20 3.16 -13.86
N ARG A 242 6.24 3.64 -13.15
CA ARG A 242 7.25 4.57 -13.69
C ARG A 242 8.00 4.00 -14.90
N VAL A 243 8.39 2.73 -14.90
CA VAL A 243 9.03 2.08 -16.05
C VAL A 243 8.07 2.00 -17.24
N SER A 244 6.82 1.61 -17.02
CA SER A 244 5.82 1.50 -18.08
C SER A 244 5.47 2.86 -18.72
N LEU A 245 5.43 3.93 -17.91
CA LEU A 245 5.32 5.30 -18.40
C LEU A 245 6.55 5.75 -19.21
N LEU A 246 7.77 5.42 -18.76
CA LEU A 246 9.01 5.73 -19.50
C LEU A 246 9.08 4.98 -20.85
N ASN A 247 8.60 3.74 -20.91
CA ASN A 247 8.55 2.98 -22.17
C ASN A 247 7.67 3.67 -23.22
N ILE A 248 6.54 4.26 -22.82
CA ILE A 248 5.66 5.07 -23.70
C ILE A 248 6.34 6.38 -24.12
N LEU A 249 7.17 6.99 -23.27
CA LEU A 249 7.99 8.16 -23.65
C LEU A 249 9.12 7.82 -24.63
N SER A 250 9.60 6.58 -24.64
CA SER A 250 10.65 6.10 -25.55
C SER A 250 10.13 5.52 -26.88
N SER A 251 8.81 5.36 -27.00
CA SER A 251 8.13 4.90 -28.22
C SER A 251 7.80 6.06 -29.19
#